data_AF-A0A2V6TWE2-F1
#
_entry.id   AF-A0A2V6TWE2-F1
#
_cell.length_a   1.000
_cell.length_b   1.000
_cell.length_c   1.000
_cell.angle_alpha   90.00
_cell.angle_beta   90.00
_cell.angle_gamma   90.00
#
_symmetry.space_group_name_H-M   'P 1'
#
loop_
_entity.id
_entity.type
_entity.pdbx_description
1 polymer ?
#
loop_
_entity_poly.entity_id
_entity_poly.type
_entity_poly.pdbx_seq_one_letter_code
_entity_poly.pdbx_strand_id
1 'polypeptide(L)' 'MKVRRALISVHDKTGIVAFSQALTALGVEILSTGGTAKLLRESGVPVREV' A
#
# COMPACT_ATOMS: atom_id res chain seq x y z
N MET A 1 -4.72 18.21 10.24
CA MET A 1 -5.06 17.69 8.89
C MET A 1 -4.79 16.18 8.89
N LYS A 2 -5.68 15.32 8.37
CA LYS A 2 -5.50 13.86 8.36
C LYS A 2 -5.02 13.39 6.98
N VAL A 3 -4.05 12.46 6.95
CA VAL A 3 -3.62 11.80 5.70
C VAL A 3 -4.76 10.91 5.20
N ARG A 4 -5.10 11.04 3.91
CA ARG A 4 -6.19 10.29 3.27
C ARG A 4 -5.71 9.22 2.29
N ARG A 5 -4.56 9.43 1.66
CA ARG A 5 -4.00 8.55 0.62
C ARG A 5 -2.49 8.45 0.76
N ALA A 6 -1.92 7.29 0.43
CA ALA A 6 -0.48 7.06 0.38
C ALA A 6 -0.09 6.43 -0.97
N LEU A 7 0.86 7.05 -1.68
CA LEU A 7 1.50 6.45 -2.85
C LEU A 7 2.71 5.63 -2.40
N ILE A 8 2.71 4.33 -2.71
CA ILE A 8 3.79 3.41 -2.34
C ILE A 8 4.44 2.87 -3.62
N SER A 9 5.70 3.21 -3.82
CA SER A 9 6.52 2.69 -4.93
C SER A 9 7.94 2.48 -4.41
N VAL A 10 8.28 1.22 -4.13
CA VAL A 10 9.56 0.86 -3.50
C VAL A 10 10.23 -0.28 -4.25
N HIS A 11 11.55 -0.26 -4.28
CA HIS A 11 12.32 -1.37 -4.83
C HIS A 11 12.40 -2.51 -3.80
N ASP A 12 12.93 -2.21 -2.61
CA ASP A 12 12.93 -3.10 -1.45
C ASP A 12 11.52 -3.15 -0.84
N LYS A 13 10.99 -4.36 -0.74
CA LYS A 13 9.62 -4.64 -0.28
C LYS A 13 9.60 -5.18 1.15
N THR A 14 10.74 -5.18 1.83
CA THR A 14 10.84 -5.60 3.23
C THR A 14 9.85 -4.83 4.09
N GLY A 15 8.95 -5.53 4.77
CA GLY A 15 7.95 -4.95 5.66
C GLY A 15 6.79 -4.21 5.01
N ILE A 16 6.72 -4.10 3.68
CA ILE A 16 5.74 -3.21 3.02
C ILE A 16 4.29 -3.65 3.21
N VAL A 17 4.05 -4.96 3.36
CA VAL A 17 2.73 -5.51 3.61
C VAL A 17 2.20 -5.06 4.97
N ALA A 18 2.97 -5.28 6.04
CA ALA A 18 2.59 -4.89 7.40
C ALA A 18 2.39 -3.36 7.52
N PHE A 19 3.28 -2.59 6.89
CA PHE A 19 3.15 -1.13 6.82
C PHE A 19 1.84 -0.71 6.13
N SER A 20 1.53 -1.30 4.97
CA SER A 20 0.34 -0.95 4.21
C SER A 20 -0.96 -1.39 4.91
N GLN A 21 -0.95 -2.53 5.60
CA GLN A 21 -2.07 -2.97 6.44
C GLN A 21 -2.34 -1.99 7.57
N ALA A 22 -1.30 -1.50 8.25
CA ALA A 22 -1.45 -0.50 9.31
C ALA A 22 -2.04 0.81 8.77
N LEU A 23 -1.60 1.26 7.59
CA LEU A 23 -2.17 2.44 6.93
C LEU A 23 -3.65 2.25 6.57
N THR A 24 -4.01 1.09 6.00
CA THR A 24 -5.40 0.75 5.68
C THR A 24 -6.26 0.74 6.94
N ALA A 25 -5.76 0.20 8.06
CA ALA A 25 -6.46 0.20 9.36
C ALA A 25 -6.72 1.62 9.90
N LEU A 26 -5.89 2.60 9.53
CA LEU A 26 -6.08 4.02 9.86
C LEU A 26 -7.05 4.75 8.91
N GLY A 27 -7.57 4.05 7.89
CA GLY A 27 -8.44 4.58 6.85
C GLY A 27 -7.70 5.30 5.72
N VAL A 28 -6.43 4.97 5.48
CA VAL A 28 -5.64 5.52 4.38
C VAL A 28 -5.80 4.63 3.14
N GLU A 29 -6.15 5.25 2.01
CA GLU A 29 -6.19 4.57 0.71
C GLU A 29 -4.77 4.37 0.16
N ILE A 30 -4.42 3.15 -0.23
CA ILE A 30 -3.12 2.83 -0.82
C ILE A 30 -3.18 2.92 -2.34
N LEU A 31 -2.25 3.70 -2.91
CA LEU A 31 -2.01 3.81 -4.34
C LEU A 31 -0.65 3.16 -4.65
N SER A 32 -0.56 2.32 -5.68
CA SER A 32 0.70 1.71 -6.08
C SER A 32 0.67 1.25 -7.54
N THR A 33 1.84 0.98 -8.10
CA THR A 33 2.00 0.45 -9.47
C THR A 33 2.99 -0.72 -9.50
N GLY A 34 2.99 -1.46 -10.61
CA GLY A 34 3.99 -2.48 -10.91
C GLY A 34 4.11 -3.57 -9.83
N GLY A 35 5.35 -3.96 -9.54
CA GLY A 35 5.63 -5.06 -8.61
C GLY A 35 5.20 -4.80 -7.16
N THR A 36 5.08 -3.53 -6.74
CA THR A 36 4.61 -3.19 -5.39
C THR A 36 3.10 -3.38 -5.29
N ALA A 37 2.33 -2.90 -6.28
CA ALA A 37 0.89 -3.11 -6.36
C ALA A 37 0.54 -4.60 -6.38
N LYS A 38 1.30 -5.40 -7.16
CA LYS A 38 1.13 -6.85 -7.23
C LYS A 38 1.29 -7.52 -5.87
N LEU A 39 2.40 -7.26 -5.17
CA LEU A 39 2.67 -7.83 -3.85
C LEU A 39 1.57 -7.49 -2.84
N LEU A 40 1.14 -6.23 -2.81
CA LEU A 40 0.11 -5.78 -1.87
C LEU A 40 -1.23 -6.46 -2.14
N ARG A 41 -1.64 -6.58 -3.41
CA ARG A 41 -2.87 -7.26 -3.83
C ARG A 41 -2.85 -8.75 -3.47
N GLU A 42 -1.73 -9.43 -3.75
CA GLU A 42 -1.55 -10.86 -3.40
C GLU A 42 -1.56 -11.10 -1.88
N SER A 43 -1.16 -10.10 -1.09
CA SER A 43 -1.18 -10.14 0.37
C SER A 43 -2.52 -9.72 0.99
N GLY A 44 -3.56 -9.50 0.16
CA GLY A 44 -4.90 -9.09 0.61
C GLY A 44 -4.99 -7.62 1.05
N VAL A 45 -4.01 -6.79 0.75
CA VAL A 45 -4.05 -5.35 1.04
C VAL A 45 -4.84 -4.64 -0.07
N PRO A 46 -5.91 -3.88 0.27
CA PRO A 46 -6.63 -3.06 -0.70
C PRO A 46 -5.69 -2.02 -1.31
N VAL A 47 -5.48 -2.09 -2.63
CA VAL A 47 -4.62 -1.17 -3.37
C VAL A 47 -5.32 -0.72 -4.65
N ARG A 48 -5.27 0.58 -4.92
CA ARG A 48 -5.70 1.17 -6.20
C ARG A 48 -4.49 1.33 -7.11
N GLU A 49 -4.62 0.82 -8.32
CA GLU A 49 -3.62 1.00 -9.37
C GLU A 49 -3.65 2.44 -9.90
N VAL A 50 -2.47 3.00 -10.18
CA VAL A 50 -2.29 4.36 -10.72
C VAL A 50 -1.32 4.37 -11.90
#